data_AF-A0AAE2A9S8-F1
#
_entry.id   AF-A0AAE2A9S8-F1
#
_cell.length_a   1.000
_cell.length_b   1.000
_cell.length_c   1.000
_cell.angle_alpha   90.00
_cell.angle_beta   90.00
_cell.angle_gamma   90.00
#
_symmetry.space_group_name_H-M   'P 1'
#
loop_
_entity.id
_entity.type
_entity.pdbx_description
1 polymer ?
#
loop_
_entity_poly.entity_id
_entity_poly.type
_entity_poly.pdbx_seq_one_letter_code
_entity_poly.pdbx_strand_id
1 'polypeptide(L)' 'MNVLRSAKTIKSLLAAALVAITLSGCVVEPVRPHRPPPIVEVVPVMPAPGYHWVAGHYRWAGNQWRWMPGHWRAY' A
#
# COMPACT_ATOMS: atom_id res chain seq x y z
N MET A 1 6.71 -54.44 -1.10
CA MET A 1 6.55 -53.38 -2.13
C MET A 1 5.50 -52.29 -1.79
N ASN A 2 4.58 -52.49 -0.84
CA ASN A 2 3.54 -51.49 -0.49
C ASN A 2 4.02 -50.35 0.44
N VAL A 3 5.00 -50.60 1.30
CA VAL A 3 5.52 -49.59 2.27
C VAL A 3 6.24 -48.43 1.55
N LEU A 4 6.99 -48.73 0.48
CA LEU A 4 7.69 -47.73 -0.34
C LEU A 4 6.73 -46.83 -1.14
N ARG A 5 5.56 -47.35 -1.54
CA ARG A 5 4.52 -46.57 -2.22
C ARG A 5 3.85 -45.61 -1.24
N SER A 6 3.57 -46.07 -0.03
CA SER A 6 2.98 -45.28 1.07
C SER A 6 3.86 -44.10 1.49
N ALA A 7 5.17 -44.31 1.62
CA ALA A 7 6.10 -43.22 1.97
C ALA A 7 6.21 -42.15 0.88
N LYS A 8 6.10 -42.53 -0.41
CA LYS A 8 6.10 -41.58 -1.54
C LYS A 8 4.81 -40.76 -1.58
N THR A 9 3.64 -41.38 -1.37
CA THR A 9 2.35 -40.67 -1.33
C THR A 9 2.26 -39.70 -0.15
N ILE A 10 2.79 -40.08 1.02
CA ILE A 10 2.85 -39.19 2.19
C ILE A 10 3.70 -37.94 1.88
N LYS A 11 4.88 -38.11 1.27
CA LYS A 11 5.75 -36.99 0.89
C LYS A 11 5.10 -36.06 -0.14
N SER A 12 4.42 -36.61 -1.14
CA SER A 12 3.72 -35.79 -2.14
C SER A 12 2.53 -35.03 -1.54
N LEU A 13 1.80 -35.63 -0.60
CA LEU A 13 0.71 -34.95 0.09
C LEU A 13 1.21 -33.81 0.99
N LEU A 14 2.31 -34.03 1.71
CA LEU A 14 2.96 -32.98 2.51
C LEU A 14 3.44 -31.82 1.64
N ALA A 15 4.06 -32.11 0.50
CA ALA A 15 4.51 -31.08 -0.44
C ALA A 15 3.32 -30.28 -1.02
N ALA A 16 2.24 -30.97 -1.41
CA ALA A 16 1.05 -30.31 -1.94
C ALA A 16 0.36 -29.43 -0.88
N ALA A 17 0.28 -29.89 0.37
CA ALA A 17 -0.28 -29.13 1.48
C ALA A 17 0.55 -27.87 1.76
N LEU A 18 1.88 -27.97 1.76
CA LEU A 18 2.78 -26.83 1.97
C LEU A 18 2.57 -25.76 0.90
N VAL A 19 2.47 -26.18 -0.37
CA VAL A 19 2.21 -25.29 -1.51
C VAL A 19 0.85 -24.60 -1.34
N ALA A 20 -0.21 -25.36 -1.04
CA ALA A 20 -1.55 -24.80 -0.85
C ALA A 20 -1.59 -23.72 0.26
N ILE A 21 -0.89 -23.93 1.37
CA ILE A 21 -0.79 -22.96 2.47
C ILE A 21 -0.11 -21.66 2.02
N THR A 22 0.95 -21.75 1.22
CA THR A 22 1.66 -20.53 0.75
C THR A 22 0.83 -19.71 -0.24
N LEU A 23 -0.06 -20.35 -1.00
CA LEU A 23 -0.91 -19.67 -1.99
C LEU A 23 -2.22 -19.13 -1.40
N SER A 24 -2.61 -19.49 -0.18
CA SER A 24 -3.88 -19.08 0.42
C SER A 24 -3.83 -17.71 1.13
N GLY A 25 -2.79 -16.91 0.91
CA GLY A 25 -2.65 -15.59 1.53
C GLY A 25 -3.63 -14.58 0.92
N CYS A 26 -4.71 -14.26 1.64
CA CYS A 26 -5.60 -13.15 1.30
C CYS A 26 -5.07 -11.87 1.94
N VAL A 27 -4.41 -10.99 1.18
CA VAL A 27 -4.10 -9.63 1.67
C VAL A 27 -5.36 -8.79 1.54
N VAL A 28 -6.05 -8.58 2.65
CA VAL A 28 -7.15 -7.61 2.75
C VAL A 28 -6.51 -6.26 3.07
N GLU A 29 -6.54 -5.33 2.12
CA GLU A 29 -6.16 -3.94 2.39
C GLU A 29 -7.08 -3.40 3.51
N PRO A 30 -6.53 -2.94 4.65
CA PRO A 30 -7.35 -2.37 5.71
C PRO A 30 -8.21 -1.22 5.18
N VAL A 31 -9.48 -1.16 5.60
CA VAL A 31 -10.38 -0.07 5.23
C VAL A 31 -9.74 1.25 5.65
N ARG A 32 -9.38 2.09 4.69
CA ARG A 32 -8.86 3.43 4.96
C ARG A 32 -10.01 4.27 5.52
N PRO A 33 -9.86 4.87 6.72
CA PRO A 33 -10.85 5.79 7.27
C PRO A 33 -11.11 6.95 6.30
N HIS A 34 -12.28 7.57 6.42
CA HIS A 34 -12.56 8.79 5.65
C HIS A 34 -11.47 9.84 5.85
N ARG A 35 -11.06 10.45 4.74
CA ARG A 35 -10.08 11.54 4.74
C ARG A 35 -10.65 12.73 5.53
N PRO A 36 -9.84 13.36 6.40
CA PRO A 36 -10.25 14.61 7.05
C PRO A 36 -10.55 15.72 6.02
N PRO A 37 -11.30 16.76 6.40
CA PRO A 37 -11.47 17.93 5.54
C PRO A 37 -10.11 18.52 5.14
N PRO A 38 -9.93 18.97 3.89
CA PRO A 38 -8.72 19.68 3.47
C PRO A 38 -8.40 20.83 4.40
N ILE A 39 -7.14 20.96 4.78
CA ILE A 39 -6.67 22.12 5.53
C ILE A 39 -6.68 23.31 4.57
N VAL A 40 -7.16 24.46 5.05
CA VAL A 40 -7.07 25.71 4.29
C VAL A 40 -5.61 26.16 4.29
N GLU A 41 -4.95 26.06 3.13
CA GLU A 41 -3.59 26.56 2.95
C GLU A 41 -3.60 28.04 2.59
N VAL A 42 -2.82 28.83 3.32
CA VAL A 42 -2.48 30.19 2.91
C VAL A 42 -1.41 30.08 1.84
N VAL A 43 -1.76 30.46 0.61
CA VAL A 43 -0.80 30.50 -0.51
C VAL A 43 0.12 31.71 -0.29
N PRO A 44 1.44 31.51 -0.08
CA PRO A 44 2.38 32.62 0.06
C PRO A 44 2.55 33.35 -1.28
N VAL A 45 3.22 34.50 -1.29
CA VAL A 45 3.45 35.25 -2.54
C VAL A 45 4.22 34.40 -3.56
N MET A 46 3.89 34.59 -4.84
CA MET A 46 4.61 33.94 -5.93
C MET A 46 6.07 34.38 -5.93
N PRO A 47 7.05 33.44 -5.95
CA PRO A 47 8.46 33.79 -5.81
C PRO A 47 9.03 34.49 -7.05
N ALA A 48 8.61 34.10 -8.25
CA ALA A 48 8.98 34.71 -9.52
C ALA A 48 7.97 34.36 -10.63
N PRO A 49 7.95 35.07 -11.77
CA PRO A 49 7.21 34.64 -12.95
C PRO A 49 7.64 33.24 -13.38
N GLY A 50 6.69 32.43 -13.84
CA GLY A 50 6.97 31.06 -14.28
C GLY A 50 6.79 29.99 -13.18
N TYR A 51 6.27 30.36 -12.01
CA TYR A 51 5.91 29.41 -10.96
C TYR A 51 4.39 29.21 -10.91
N HIS A 52 3.96 27.98 -10.67
CA HIS A 52 2.57 27.63 -10.37
C HIS A 52 2.48 26.99 -8.98
N TRP A 53 1.39 27.29 -8.28
CA TRP A 53 1.13 26.71 -6.97
C TRP A 53 0.62 25.29 -7.12
N VAL A 54 1.28 24.34 -6.47
CA VAL A 54 0.81 22.96 -6.32
C VAL A 54 0.14 22.85 -4.97
N ALA A 55 -1.19 22.68 -4.95
CA ALA A 55 -1.94 22.57 -3.71
C ALA A 55 -1.52 21.35 -2.89
N GLY A 56 -1.50 21.51 -1.56
CA GLY A 56 -1.28 20.41 -0.64
C GLY A 56 -2.34 19.31 -0.77
N HIS A 57 -1.97 18.10 -0.39
CA HIS A 57 -2.87 16.95 -0.47
C HIS A 57 -2.60 15.93 0.64
N TYR A 58 -3.62 15.14 0.95
CA TYR A 58 -3.46 14.03 1.88
C TYR A 58 -2.84 12.83 1.19
N ARG A 59 -1.77 12.30 1.80
CA ARG A 59 -1.15 11.02 1.44
C ARG A 59 -1.42 9.99 2.54
N TRP A 60 -1.74 8.76 2.14
CA TRP A 60 -1.84 7.63 3.06
C TRP A 60 -0.43 7.11 3.38
N ALA A 61 0.00 7.19 4.65
CA ALA A 61 1.32 6.75 5.07
C ALA A 61 1.34 6.34 6.56
N GLY A 62 1.79 5.12 6.84
CA GLY A 62 1.90 4.61 8.21
C GLY A 62 0.53 4.45 8.90
N ASN A 63 -0.46 3.92 8.19
CA ASN A 63 -1.83 3.70 8.69
C ASN A 63 -2.60 4.97 9.11
N GLN A 64 -2.19 6.14 8.61
CA GLN A 64 -2.91 7.39 8.82
C GLN A 64 -2.84 8.31 7.60
N TRP A 65 -3.79 9.24 7.53
CA TRP A 65 -3.73 10.37 6.60
C TRP A 65 -2.68 11.38 7.09
N ARG A 66 -1.67 11.66 6.27
CA ARG A 66 -0.71 12.75 6.50
C ARG A 66 -0.93 13.86 5.50
N TRP A 67 -0.99 15.10 5.99
CA TRP A 67 -1.03 16.28 5.14
C TRP A 67 0.35 16.51 4.51
N MET A 68 0.38 16.68 3.19
CA MET A 68 1.56 17.14 2.46
C MET A 68 1.32 18.61 2.09
N PRO A 69 2.09 19.56 2.64
CA PRO A 69 1.94 20.97 2.33
C PRO A 69 2.11 21.25 0.83
N GLY A 70 1.34 22.21 0.33
CA GLY A 70 1.52 22.75 -1.01
C GLY A 70 2.87 23.44 -1.18
N HIS A 71 3.31 23.57 -2.43
CA HIS A 71 4.57 24.21 -2.76
C HIS A 71 4.52 24.90 -4.13
N TRP A 72 5.43 25.85 -4.33
CA TRP A 72 5.67 26.44 -5.64
C TRP A 72 6.44 25.46 -6.53
N ARG A 73 6.07 25.37 -7.80
CA ARG A 73 6.78 24.58 -8.81
C ARG A 73 7.01 25.44 -10.04
N ALA A 74 8.23 25.45 -10.57
CA ALA A 74 8.52 26.08 -11.85
C ALA A 74 7.85 25.28 -12.99
N TYR A 75 7.50 25.96 -14.09
CA TYR A 75 7.13 25.28 -15.34
C TYR A 75 8.23 24.34 -15.84
#